data_AF-A0AAW8V5C0-F1
#
_entry.id   AF-A0AAW8V5C0-F1
#
_cell.length_a   1.000
_cell.length_b   1.000
_cell.length_c   1.000
_cell.angle_alpha   90.00
_cell.angle_beta   90.00
_cell.angle_gamma   90.00
#
_symmetry.space_group_name_H-M   'P 1'
#
loop_
_entity.id
_entity.type
_entity.pdbx_description
1 polymer ?
#
loop_
_entity_poly.entity_id
_entity_poly.type
_entity_poly.pdbx_seq_one_letter_code
_entity_poly.pdbx_strand_id
1 'polypeptide(L)'
;MKVSRFLGYCSIVTGVFSPLAQAQPNIIVYTTKMYPIQNSQLASQIYYLDQVENFEESISRNLSKSPEIAEQEMRAFFNSADWKAQEQQLKDAYQGVISGWQNGIKKVPAVFFDNPQSSPSVIYGTTDVQKALDEWHKWVKQQGESK
;
A
#
# COMPACT_ATOMS: atom_id res chain seq x y z
N MET A 1 -14.48 -53.93 -52.00
CA MET A 1 -15.51 -52.87 -51.98
C MET A 1 -15.93 -52.68 -50.53
N LYS A 2 -15.79 -51.54 -49.83
CA LYS A 2 -15.62 -50.14 -50.22
C LYS A 2 -15.01 -49.39 -49.01
N VAL A 3 -13.98 -48.58 -49.30
CA VAL A 3 -13.17 -47.67 -48.46
C VAL A 3 -14.08 -46.53 -47.90
N SER A 4 -13.92 -45.94 -46.72
CA SER A 4 -13.06 -44.75 -46.45
C SER A 4 -13.41 -44.13 -45.08
N ARG A 5 -12.42 -44.03 -44.17
CA ARG A 5 -11.72 -42.78 -43.73
C ARG A 5 -12.63 -41.66 -43.21
N PHE A 6 -12.74 -41.55 -41.88
CA PHE A 6 -13.13 -40.30 -41.20
C PHE A 6 -11.89 -39.41 -41.06
N LEU A 7 -11.88 -38.29 -41.78
CA LEU A 7 -10.91 -37.22 -41.65
C LEU A 7 -11.19 -36.47 -40.34
N GLY A 8 -10.20 -36.40 -39.45
CA GLY A 8 -10.21 -35.50 -38.31
C GLY A 8 -10.07 -34.05 -38.77
N TYR A 9 -10.92 -33.17 -38.24
CA TYR A 9 -10.75 -31.73 -38.33
C TYR A 9 -10.15 -31.25 -37.00
N CYS A 10 -8.85 -30.97 -37.01
CA CYS A 10 -8.18 -30.23 -35.95
C CYS A 10 -8.22 -28.76 -36.38
N SER A 11 -9.21 -28.01 -35.91
CA SER A 11 -9.26 -26.57 -36.11
C SER A 11 -8.21 -25.92 -35.21
N ILE A 12 -7.08 -25.53 -35.79
CA ILE A 12 -6.08 -24.70 -35.12
C ILE A 12 -6.67 -23.30 -35.05
N VAL A 13 -7.28 -22.95 -33.92
CA VAL A 13 -7.59 -21.55 -33.61
C VAL A 13 -6.27 -20.87 -33.31
N THR A 14 -5.69 -20.18 -34.28
CA THR A 14 -4.59 -19.23 -34.07
C THR A 14 -5.14 -18.01 -33.34
N GLY A 15 -5.24 -18.13 -32.02
CA GLY A 15 -5.44 -16.98 -31.15
C GLY A 15 -4.24 -16.06 -31.30
N VAL A 16 -4.46 -14.84 -31.78
CA VAL A 16 -3.48 -13.75 -31.69
C VAL A 16 -3.13 -13.55 -30.23
N PHE A 17 -1.95 -14.02 -29.83
CA PHE A 17 -1.39 -13.80 -28.50
C PHE A 17 -0.87 -12.37 -28.46
N SER A 18 -1.77 -11.42 -28.20
CA SER A 18 -1.33 -10.05 -27.88
C SER A 18 -0.51 -10.14 -26.60
N PRO A 19 0.75 -9.64 -26.57
CA PRO A 19 1.46 -9.52 -25.31
C PRO A 19 0.60 -8.62 -24.42
N LEU A 20 0.10 -9.19 -23.31
CA LEU A 20 -0.64 -8.43 -22.32
C LEU A 20 0.29 -7.31 -21.85
N ALA A 21 0.00 -6.07 -22.26
CA ALA A 21 0.68 -4.92 -21.71
C ALA A 21 0.46 -4.98 -20.19
N GLN A 22 1.55 -5.17 -19.44
CA GLN A 22 1.47 -5.21 -17.98
C GLN A 22 1.00 -3.85 -17.51
N ALA A 23 -0.17 -3.80 -16.88
CA ALA A 23 -0.62 -2.59 -16.23
C ALA A 23 0.38 -2.20 -15.16
N GLN A 24 0.66 -0.89 -15.08
CA GLN A 24 1.49 -0.34 -14.02
C GLN A 24 0.81 -0.65 -12.68
N PRO A 25 1.54 -1.18 -11.68
CA PRO A 25 0.98 -1.46 -10.39
C PRO A 25 0.61 -0.14 -9.70
N ASN A 26 -0.45 -0.16 -8.90
CA ASN A 26 -0.68 0.88 -7.91
C ASN A 26 0.33 0.70 -6.77
N ILE A 27 1.14 1.73 -6.52
CA ILE A 27 2.23 1.68 -5.55
C ILE A 27 1.79 2.39 -4.26
N ILE A 28 1.70 1.64 -3.16
CA ILE A 28 1.38 2.18 -1.84
C ILE A 28 2.60 1.98 -0.93
N VAL A 29 3.06 3.04 -0.29
CA VAL A 29 4.19 2.97 0.64
C VAL A 29 3.70 3.07 2.07
N TYR A 30 4.17 2.16 2.92
CA TYR A 30 3.94 2.17 4.36
C TYR A 30 5.26 2.47 5.05
N THR A 31 5.28 3.51 5.88
CA THR A 31 6.49 3.99 6.53
C THR A 31 6.20 4.58 7.91
N THR A 32 7.22 5.10 8.56
CA THR A 32 7.14 5.91 9.79
C THR A 32 8.00 7.16 9.62
N LYS A 33 7.88 8.16 10.49
CA LYS A 33 8.74 9.36 10.45
C LYS A 33 10.24 9.05 10.50
N MET A 34 10.63 7.93 11.12
CA MET A 34 12.02 7.46 11.17
C MET A 34 12.58 6.99 9.82
N TYR A 35 11.73 6.75 8.81
CA TYR A 35 12.12 6.24 7.50
C TYR A 35 11.64 7.18 6.37
N PRO A 36 12.35 8.30 6.12
CA PRO A 36 12.03 9.22 5.02
C PRO A 36 12.09 8.52 3.66
N ILE A 37 11.05 8.69 2.85
CA ILE A 37 10.92 8.02 1.55
C ILE A 37 11.60 8.82 0.46
N GLN A 38 12.42 8.14 -0.34
CA GLN A 38 13.06 8.65 -1.55
C GLN A 38 12.24 8.26 -2.77
N ASN A 39 12.25 9.11 -3.80
CA ASN A 39 11.44 8.92 -5.01
C ASN A 39 9.93 8.79 -4.72
N SER A 40 9.44 9.55 -3.73
CA SER A 40 8.05 9.52 -3.26
C SER A 40 7.03 9.82 -4.36
N GLN A 41 7.40 10.56 -5.40
CA GLN A 41 6.53 10.86 -6.54
C GLN A 41 6.08 9.61 -7.33
N LEU A 42 6.75 8.47 -7.15
CA LEU A 42 6.37 7.20 -7.77
C LEU A 42 5.28 6.47 -6.97
N ALA A 43 5.06 6.83 -5.71
CA ALA A 43 4.02 6.25 -4.89
C ALA A 43 2.69 6.97 -5.16
N SER A 44 1.63 6.20 -5.39
CA SER A 44 0.26 6.71 -5.45
C SER A 44 -0.23 7.20 -4.09
N GLN A 45 0.28 6.58 -3.01
CA GLN A 45 -0.09 6.90 -1.64
C GLN A 45 1.06 6.56 -0.68
N ILE A 46 1.26 7.39 0.34
CA ILE A 46 2.23 7.14 1.41
C ILE A 46 1.53 7.24 2.76
N TYR A 47 1.43 6.11 3.45
CA TYR A 47 0.90 6.03 4.79
C TYR A 47 2.01 6.01 5.83
N TYR A 48 1.94 6.93 6.78
CA TYR A 48 2.78 6.96 7.97
C TYR A 48 2.06 6.24 9.11
N LEU A 49 2.51 5.04 9.45
CA LEU A 49 1.83 4.16 10.41
C LEU A 49 1.97 4.62 11.87
N ASP A 50 2.94 5.49 12.14
CA ASP A 50 3.16 6.13 13.44
C ASP A 50 2.38 7.44 13.59
N GLN A 51 1.56 7.86 12.62
CA GLN A 51 0.88 9.16 12.73
C GLN A 51 -0.12 9.25 13.89
N VAL A 52 -0.78 8.15 14.27
CA VAL A 52 -1.68 8.11 15.42
C VAL A 52 -0.91 8.38 16.72
N GLU A 53 0.19 7.65 16.94
CA GLU A 53 1.07 7.84 18.11
C GLU A 53 1.64 9.26 18.14
N ASN A 54 2.12 9.76 17.01
CA ASN A 54 2.62 11.14 16.89
C ASN A 54 1.56 12.19 17.24
N PHE A 55 0.31 11.95 16.90
CA PHE A 55 -0.81 12.83 17.22
C PHE A 55 -1.08 12.81 18.73
N GLU A 56 -1.18 11.63 19.34
CA GLU A 56 -1.38 11.46 20.78
C GLU A 56 -0.25 12.09 21.61
N GLU A 57 1.00 11.91 21.18
CA GLU A 57 2.17 12.57 21.78
C GLU A 57 2.12 14.10 21.65
N SER A 58 1.61 14.62 20.53
CA SER A 58 1.51 16.08 20.33
C SER A 58 0.50 16.72 21.30
N ILE A 59 -0.60 16.05 21.56
CA ILE A 59 -1.64 16.53 22.47
C ILE A 59 -1.21 16.37 23.92
N SER A 60 -0.75 15.17 24.29
CA SER A 60 -0.38 14.84 25.67
C SER A 60 0.74 15.71 26.24
N ARG A 61 1.66 16.20 25.39
CA ARG A 61 2.73 17.14 25.80
C ARG A 61 2.22 18.45 26.38
N ASN A 62 1.02 18.88 26.02
CA ASN A 62 0.45 20.15 26.47
C ASN A 62 -0.52 19.97 27.65
N LEU A 63 -0.79 18.73 28.07
CA LEU A 63 -1.70 18.45 29.17
C LEU A 63 -1.01 18.55 30.52
N SER A 64 -1.81 18.88 31.54
CA SER A 64 -1.40 18.82 32.93
C SER A 64 -0.97 17.41 33.34
N LYS A 65 -0.02 17.32 34.29
CA LYS A 65 0.38 16.04 34.90
C LYS A 65 -0.67 15.48 35.86
N SER A 66 -1.63 16.31 36.29
CA SER A 66 -2.77 15.85 37.09
C SER A 66 -3.81 15.21 36.18
N PRO A 67 -4.16 13.92 36.37
CA PRO A 67 -5.14 13.23 35.53
C PRO A 67 -6.50 13.95 35.47
N GLU A 68 -6.96 14.48 36.61
CA GLU A 68 -8.24 15.18 36.72
C GLU A 68 -8.25 16.47 35.89
N ILE A 69 -7.14 17.22 35.89
CA ILE A 69 -6.99 18.45 35.13
C ILE A 69 -6.82 18.13 33.64
N ALA A 70 -5.99 17.14 33.30
CA ALA A 70 -5.78 16.70 31.91
C ALA A 70 -7.09 16.27 31.23
N GLU A 71 -7.97 15.58 31.97
CA GLU A 71 -9.28 15.18 31.46
C GLU A 71 -10.19 16.39 31.19
N GLN A 72 -10.16 17.41 32.07
CA GLN A 72 -10.88 18.66 31.85
C GLN A 72 -10.34 19.43 30.63
N GLU A 73 -9.02 19.51 30.48
CA GLU A 73 -8.34 20.12 29.34
C GLU A 73 -8.71 19.42 28.03
N MET A 74 -8.69 18.08 28.01
CA MET A 74 -9.07 17.29 26.84
C MET A 74 -10.54 17.47 26.45
N ARG A 75 -11.46 17.52 27.43
CA ARG A 75 -12.86 17.82 27.15
C ARG A 75 -13.04 19.21 26.55
N ALA A 76 -12.34 20.21 27.08
CA ALA A 76 -12.40 21.57 26.53
C ALA A 76 -11.86 21.60 25.09
N PHE A 77 -10.74 20.91 24.86
CA PHE A 77 -10.12 20.77 23.55
C PHE A 77 -11.05 20.11 22.52
N PHE A 78 -11.68 18.97 22.84
CA PHE A 78 -12.63 18.31 21.92
C PHE A 78 -13.86 19.16 21.56
N ASN A 79 -14.22 20.14 22.40
CA ASN A 79 -15.31 21.08 22.13
C ASN A 79 -14.86 22.35 21.39
N SER A 80 -13.57 22.50 21.10
CA SER A 80 -13.00 23.66 20.42
C SER A 80 -13.17 23.59 18.90
N ALA A 81 -13.01 24.74 18.23
CA ALA A 81 -12.96 24.78 16.77
C ALA A 81 -11.70 24.12 16.21
N ASP A 82 -10.59 24.16 16.95
CA ASP A 82 -9.29 23.59 16.56
C ASP A 82 -9.37 22.07 16.39
N TRP A 83 -10.19 21.42 17.24
CA TRP A 83 -10.41 19.97 17.20
C TRP A 83 -10.88 19.48 15.83
N LYS A 84 -11.71 20.25 15.11
CA LYS A 84 -12.28 19.79 13.84
C LYS A 84 -11.23 19.48 12.78
N ALA A 85 -10.16 20.27 12.71
CA ALA A 85 -9.06 20.02 11.77
C ALA A 85 -8.21 18.82 12.23
N GLN A 86 -7.97 18.71 13.53
CA GLN A 86 -7.20 17.63 14.15
C GLN A 86 -7.92 16.28 14.08
N GLU A 87 -9.24 16.27 14.18
CA GLU A 87 -10.08 15.08 14.03
C GLU A 87 -9.91 14.48 12.63
N GLN A 88 -9.89 15.31 11.59
CA GLN A 88 -9.68 14.83 10.22
C GLN A 88 -8.29 14.22 10.05
N GLN A 89 -7.25 14.90 10.58
CA GLN A 89 -5.89 14.37 10.54
C GLN A 89 -5.79 13.02 11.28
N LEU A 90 -6.46 12.88 12.43
CA LEU A 90 -6.50 11.63 13.17
C LEU A 90 -7.22 10.52 12.37
N LYS A 91 -8.35 10.83 11.72
CA LYS A 91 -9.05 9.89 10.84
C LYS A 91 -8.15 9.42 9.69
N ASP A 92 -7.42 10.34 9.06
CA ASP A 92 -6.50 10.01 7.96
C ASP A 92 -5.31 9.16 8.44
N ALA A 93 -4.80 9.42 9.65
CA ALA A 93 -3.79 8.57 10.28
C ALA A 93 -4.27 7.12 10.47
N TYR A 94 -5.51 6.94 10.95
CA TYR A 94 -6.10 5.61 11.11
C TYR A 94 -6.33 4.89 9.78
N GLN A 95 -6.63 5.59 8.69
CA GLN A 95 -6.75 4.96 7.37
C GLN A 95 -5.46 4.23 6.98
N GLY A 96 -4.29 4.79 7.28
CA GLY A 96 -3.00 4.16 7.02
C GLY A 96 -2.80 2.87 7.82
N VAL A 97 -3.14 2.89 9.12
CA VAL A 97 -3.06 1.72 10.00
C VAL A 97 -3.98 0.59 9.52
N ILE A 98 -5.23 0.94 9.19
CA ILE A 98 -6.23 -0.02 8.68
C ILE A 98 -5.77 -0.59 7.34
N SER A 99 -5.32 0.26 6.42
CA SER A 99 -4.82 -0.16 5.11
C SER A 99 -3.61 -1.10 5.24
N GLY A 100 -2.65 -0.76 6.11
CA GLY A 100 -1.48 -1.60 6.36
C GLY A 100 -1.88 -2.98 6.90
N TRP A 101 -2.84 -3.04 7.82
CA TRP A 101 -3.34 -4.30 8.35
C TRP A 101 -4.07 -5.14 7.29
N GLN A 102 -4.97 -4.53 6.51
CA GLN A 102 -5.72 -5.21 5.44
C GLN A 102 -4.79 -5.78 4.35
N ASN A 103 -3.71 -5.06 4.04
CA ASN A 103 -2.71 -5.50 3.06
C ASN A 103 -1.61 -6.40 3.68
N GLY A 104 -1.78 -6.82 4.94
CA GLY A 104 -0.86 -7.76 5.59
C GLY A 104 0.54 -7.20 5.81
N ILE A 105 0.69 -5.89 5.94
CA ILE A 105 1.98 -5.22 6.18
C ILE A 105 2.45 -5.54 7.60
N LYS A 106 3.61 -6.21 7.70
CA LYS A 106 4.18 -6.66 8.98
C LYS A 106 5.32 -5.80 9.50
N LYS A 107 5.98 -5.05 8.61
CA LYS A 107 7.20 -4.28 8.88
C LYS A 107 7.23 -3.06 7.97
N VAL A 108 7.97 -2.03 8.39
CA VAL A 108 8.22 -0.80 7.64
C VAL A 108 9.73 -0.52 7.58
N PRO A 109 10.23 0.17 6.54
CA PRO A 109 9.47 0.64 5.37
C PRO A 109 9.03 -0.51 4.46
N ALA A 110 7.88 -0.37 3.83
CA ALA A 110 7.31 -1.36 2.91
C ALA A 110 6.72 -0.68 1.69
N VAL A 111 7.07 -1.19 0.51
CA VAL A 111 6.49 -0.77 -0.77
C VAL A 111 5.58 -1.89 -1.26
N PHE A 112 4.28 -1.62 -1.25
CA PHE A 112 3.22 -2.54 -1.66
C PHE A 112 2.83 -2.25 -3.11
N PHE A 113 2.79 -3.30 -3.91
CA PHE A 113 2.42 -3.27 -5.32
C PHE A 113 1.10 -4.01 -5.48
N ASP A 114 0.04 -3.24 -5.72
CA ASP A 114 -1.28 -3.75 -6.07
C ASP A 114 -1.43 -3.74 -7.58
N ASN A 115 -1.59 -4.92 -8.18
CA ASN A 115 -1.69 -5.07 -9.62
C ASN A 115 -2.92 -5.94 -9.95
N PRO A 116 -3.88 -5.46 -10.74
CA PRO A 116 -5.07 -6.24 -11.09
C PRO A 116 -4.76 -7.58 -11.80
N GLN A 117 -3.60 -7.69 -12.44
CA GLN A 117 -3.21 -8.85 -13.25
C GLN A 117 -2.34 -9.87 -12.50
N SER A 118 -1.94 -9.60 -11.25
CA SER A 118 -1.10 -10.50 -10.46
C SER A 118 -1.48 -10.49 -8.99
N SER A 119 -1.00 -11.45 -8.21
CA SER A 119 -1.12 -11.36 -6.75
C SER A 119 -0.40 -10.10 -6.24
N PRO A 120 -0.95 -9.38 -5.25
CA PRO A 120 -0.26 -8.27 -4.62
C PRO A 120 1.09 -8.72 -4.05
N SER A 121 2.05 -7.81 -4.05
CA SER A 121 3.42 -8.09 -3.59
C SER A 121 3.95 -6.94 -2.76
N VAL A 122 4.92 -7.22 -1.90
CA VAL A 122 5.49 -6.24 -0.99
C VAL A 122 7.01 -6.39 -0.94
N ILE A 123 7.70 -5.27 -1.01
CA ILE A 123 9.14 -5.18 -0.81
C ILE A 123 9.39 -4.46 0.51
N TYR A 124 10.10 -5.12 1.42
CA TYR A 124 10.42 -4.59 2.74
C TYR A 124 11.84 -4.03 2.80
N GLY A 125 12.05 -3.06 3.69
CA GLY A 125 13.39 -2.62 4.11
C GLY A 125 14.05 -1.61 3.17
N THR A 126 13.34 -1.09 2.17
CA THR A 126 13.82 0.00 1.31
C THR A 126 12.97 1.25 1.52
N THR A 127 13.64 2.40 1.62
CA THR A 127 13.00 3.73 1.60
C THR A 127 12.95 4.31 0.19
N ASP A 128 13.60 3.69 -0.79
CA ASP A 128 13.63 4.13 -2.17
C ASP A 128 12.58 3.39 -3.00
N VAL A 129 11.57 4.12 -3.48
CA VAL A 129 10.46 3.58 -4.28
C VAL A 129 10.92 3.14 -5.67
N GLN A 130 11.88 3.84 -6.28
CA GLN A 130 12.42 3.44 -7.59
C GLN A 130 13.15 2.10 -7.47
N LYS A 131 13.97 1.94 -6.43
CA LYS A 131 14.66 0.66 -6.16
C LYS A 131 13.66 -0.49 -5.98
N ALA A 132 12.60 -0.28 -5.21
CA ALA A 132 11.55 -1.28 -5.04
C ALA A 132 10.87 -1.61 -6.39
N LEU A 133 10.55 -0.59 -7.18
CA LEU A 133 9.92 -0.79 -8.48
C LEU A 133 10.82 -1.59 -9.45
N ASP A 134 12.13 -1.34 -9.45
CA ASP A 134 13.09 -2.09 -10.25
C ASP A 134 13.18 -3.57 -9.82
N GLU A 135 13.20 -3.82 -8.51
CA GLU A 135 13.17 -5.17 -7.94
C GLU A 135 11.86 -5.90 -8.29
N TRP A 136 10.73 -5.20 -8.22
CA TRP A 136 9.42 -5.73 -8.60
C TRP A 136 9.39 -6.11 -10.09
N HIS A 137 9.84 -5.22 -10.99
CA HIS A 137 9.91 -5.51 -12.44
C HIS A 137 10.77 -6.76 -12.74
N LYS A 138 11.90 -6.93 -12.06
CA LYS A 138 12.75 -8.11 -12.20
C LYS A 138 12.02 -9.38 -11.79
N TRP A 139 11.36 -9.36 -10.63
CA TRP A 139 10.57 -10.50 -10.14
C TRP A 139 9.42 -10.85 -11.08
N VAL A 140 8.68 -9.84 -11.56
CA VAL A 140 7.59 -10.00 -12.50
C VAL A 140 8.05 -10.64 -13.82
N LYS A 141 9.19 -10.20 -14.37
CA LYS A 141 9.74 -10.77 -15.61
C LYS A 141 10.08 -12.25 -15.44
N GLN A 142 10.70 -12.63 -14.32
CA GLN A 142 11.06 -14.01 -14.02
C GLN A 142 9.83 -14.93 -13.87
N GLN A 143 8.74 -14.42 -13.29
CA GLN A 143 7.46 -15.15 -13.19
C GLN A 143 6.80 -15.37 -14.56
N GLY A 144 7.02 -14.47 -15.52
CA GLY A 144 6.52 -14.60 -16.89
C GLY A 144 7.30 -15.62 -17.74
N GLU A 145 8.58 -15.84 -17.46
CA GLU A 145 9.45 -16.76 -18.20
C GLU A 145 9.30 -18.23 -17.75
N SER A 146 8.64 -18.50 -16.61
CA SER A 146 8.47 -19.86 -16.07
C SER A 146 7.12 -20.53 -16.40
N LYS A 147 6.34 -19.97 -17.35
CA LYS A 147 5.06 -20.50 -17.83
C LYS A 147 5.14 -20.83 -19.31
#